data_AF-A0A165LXS8-F1
#
_entry.id   AF-A0A165LXS8-F1
#
_cell.length_a   1.000
_cell.length_b   1.000
_cell.length_c   1.000
_cell.angle_alpha   90.00
_cell.angle_beta   90.00
_cell.angle_gamma   90.00
#
_symmetry.space_group_name_H-M   'P 1'
#
loop_
_entity.id
_entity.type
_entity.pdbx_description
1 polymer ?
#
loop_
_entity_poly.entity_id
_entity_poly.type
_entity_poly.pdbx_seq_one_letter_code
_entity_poly.pdbx_strand_id
1 'polypeptide(L)'
;FHGRSIIYNRETPLHNDRLDMKFAWTPLITVGKYTKGTIRVLNLAIDYNPGALVFIRGGTLKHSVTFEGGQRVAIAHFMHHNV
;
A
#
# COMPACT_ATOMS: atom_id res chain seq x y z
N PHE A 1 -9.95 -7.51 13.23
CA PHE A 1 -8.81 -8.48 13.22
C PHE A 1 -7.56 -7.83 12.62
N HIS A 2 -6.38 -8.07 13.19
CA HIS A 2 -5.10 -7.58 12.65
C HIS A 2 -4.55 -8.56 11.61
N GLY A 3 -4.29 -8.08 10.40
CA GLY A 3 -3.74 -8.88 9.31
C GLY A 3 -2.46 -8.30 8.72
N ARG A 4 -1.76 -9.14 7.96
CA ARG A 4 -0.59 -8.76 7.16
C ARG A 4 -0.71 -9.34 5.77
N SER A 5 -0.47 -8.51 4.75
CA SER A 5 -0.37 -8.95 3.36
C SER A 5 1.04 -8.72 2.85
N ILE A 6 1.60 -9.73 2.19
CA ILE A 6 2.86 -9.63 1.44
C ILE A 6 2.50 -9.59 -0.05
N ILE A 7 2.89 -8.51 -0.71
CA ILE A 7 2.60 -8.25 -2.12
C ILE A 7 3.93 -8.34 -2.86
N TYR A 8 4.11 -9.41 -3.64
CA TYR A 8 5.34 -9.68 -4.39
C TYR A 8 5.16 -9.33 -5.87
N ASN A 9 6.05 -8.49 -6.41
CA ASN A 9 6.13 -8.11 -7.83
C ASN A 9 4.80 -7.77 -8.49
N ARG A 10 3.93 -7.07 -7.75
CA ARG A 10 2.58 -6.74 -8.20
C ARG A 10 2.30 -5.26 -8.03
N GLU A 11 1.76 -4.67 -9.07
CA GLU A 11 1.11 -3.37 -9.00
C GLU A 11 -0.24 -3.50 -8.29
N THR A 12 -0.71 -2.40 -7.72
CA THR A 12 -2.01 -2.35 -7.06
C THR A 12 -2.88 -1.35 -7.83
N PRO A 13 -3.96 -1.80 -8.50
CA PRO A 13 -4.88 -0.89 -9.20
C PRO A 13 -5.61 0.03 -8.21
N LEU A 14 -6.25 1.07 -8.73
CA LEU A 14 -6.99 2.03 -7.91
C LEU A 14 -8.17 1.36 -7.19
N HIS A 15 -8.14 1.37 -5.86
CA HIS A 15 -9.18 0.76 -5.02
C HIS A 15 -9.20 1.38 -3.62
N ASN A 16 -10.14 0.93 -2.79
CA ASN A 16 -10.13 1.12 -1.34
C ASN A 16 -10.21 -0.24 -0.63
N ASP A 17 -9.63 -0.35 0.56
CA ASP A 17 -9.64 -1.58 1.36
C ASP A 17 -10.98 -1.70 2.09
N ARG A 18 -11.99 -2.25 1.43
CA ARG A 18 -13.38 -2.23 1.94
C ARG A 18 -13.58 -2.95 3.27
N LEU A 19 -12.70 -3.90 3.60
CA LEU A 19 -12.76 -4.64 4.84
C LEU A 19 -12.04 -3.93 5.98
N ASP A 20 -11.19 -2.94 5.69
CA ASP A 20 -10.47 -2.18 6.71
C ASP A 20 -11.43 -1.32 7.54
N MET A 21 -11.13 -1.20 8.83
CA MET A 21 -11.77 -0.23 9.69
C MET A 21 -11.55 1.18 9.11
N LYS A 22 -12.65 1.90 8.84
CA LYS A 22 -12.65 3.16 8.07
C LYS A 22 -11.55 4.16 8.45
N PHE A 23 -11.30 4.36 9.74
CA PHE A 23 -10.35 5.36 10.25
C PHE A 23 -9.04 4.77 10.79
N ALA A 24 -8.84 3.46 10.66
CA ALA A 24 -7.60 2.82 11.05
C ALA A 24 -6.44 3.28 10.16
N TRP A 25 -5.26 3.37 10.76
CA TRP A 25 -4.02 3.52 10.03
C TRP A 25 -3.50 2.16 9.59
N THR A 26 -3.12 2.07 8.33
CA THR A 26 -2.49 0.91 7.70
C THR A 26 -1.05 1.31 7.35
N PRO A 27 -0.04 0.82 8.08
CA PRO A 27 1.36 0.95 7.68
C PRO A 27 1.65 0.10 6.44
N LEU A 28 2.15 0.74 5.39
CA LEU A 28 2.62 0.10 4.16
C LEU A 28 4.11 0.40 3.99
N ILE A 29 4.93 -0.64 4.04
CA ILE A 29 6.34 -0.57 3.69
C ILE A 29 6.56 -1.21 2.33
N THR A 30 7.44 -0.61 1.53
CA THR A 30 7.93 -1.22 0.29
C THR A 30 9.44 -1.39 0.34
N VAL A 31 9.92 -2.54 -0.09
CA VAL A 31 11.32 -2.93 -0.12
C VAL A 31 11.61 -3.68 -1.42
N GLY A 32 12.88 -4.04 -1.64
CA GLY A 32 13.33 -4.78 -2.81
C GLY A 32 14.37 -4.02 -3.61
N LYS A 33 14.60 -4.47 -4.85
CA LYS A 33 15.57 -3.91 -5.78
C LYS A 33 14.84 -3.49 -7.05
N TYR A 34 14.07 -2.41 -6.94
CA TYR A 34 13.38 -1.76 -8.05
C TYR A 34 13.81 -0.30 -8.11
N THR A 35 13.69 0.35 -9.27
CA THR A 35 14.28 1.68 -9.49
C THR A 35 13.33 2.81 -9.13
N LYS A 36 12.02 2.60 -9.34
CA LYS A 36 11.00 3.61 -9.12
C LYS A 36 9.67 3.00 -8.69
N GLY A 37 9.05 3.60 -7.69
CA GLY A 37 7.70 3.28 -7.26
C GLY A 37 6.90 4.53 -6.95
N THR A 38 5.59 4.47 -7.18
CA THR A 38 4.70 5.60 -6.94
C THR A 38 3.43 5.11 -6.26
N ILE A 39 3.09 5.71 -5.13
CA ILE A 39 1.76 5.59 -4.53
C ILE A 39 0.93 6.80 -4.95
N ARG A 40 -0.29 6.54 -5.44
CA ARG A 40 -1.23 7.60 -5.79
C ARG A 40 -2.38 7.60 -4.79
N VAL A 41 -2.70 8.77 -4.24
CA VAL A 41 -3.78 8.98 -3.27
C VAL A 41 -4.18 10.45 -3.29
N LEU A 42 -5.48 10.77 -3.20
CA LEU A 42 -5.99 12.15 -3.23
C LEU A 42 -5.45 13.01 -4.41
N ASN A 43 -5.34 12.42 -5.61
CA ASN A 43 -4.72 13.04 -6.80
C ASN A 43 -3.25 13.44 -6.65
N LEU A 44 -2.58 13.05 -5.56
CA LEU A 44 -1.14 13.20 -5.39
C LEU A 44 -0.44 11.95 -5.89
N ALA A 45 0.72 12.15 -6.52
CA ALA A 45 1.67 11.09 -6.84
C ALA A 45 2.87 11.26 -5.92
N ILE A 46 3.09 10.28 -5.06
CA ILE A 46 4.11 10.34 -4.01
C ILE A 46 5.15 9.25 -4.29
N ASP A 47 6.41 9.61 -4.15
CA ASP A 47 7.52 8.67 -4.28
C ASP A 47 7.37 7.55 -3.25
N TYR A 48 7.34 6.32 -3.76
CA TYR A 48 7.19 5.11 -2.99
C TYR A 48 8.27 4.14 -3.43
N ASN A 49 9.52 4.59 -3.26
CA ASN A 49 10.75 3.91 -3.63
C ASN A 49 11.18 2.90 -2.53
N PRO A 50 12.15 1.99 -2.81
CA PRO A 50 12.54 0.99 -1.82
C PRO A 50 12.95 1.62 -0.48
N GLY A 51 12.38 1.12 0.61
CA GLY A 51 12.57 1.64 1.97
C GLY A 51 11.49 2.64 2.41
N ALA A 52 10.61 3.12 1.52
CA ALA A 52 9.54 4.02 1.89
C ALA A 52 8.50 3.33 2.80
N LEU A 53 8.11 4.02 3.87
CA LEU A 53 7.03 3.66 4.78
C LEU A 53 5.95 4.74 4.71
N VAL A 54 4.71 4.32 4.43
CA VAL A 54 3.55 5.21 4.36
C VAL A 54 2.50 4.73 5.34
N PHE A 55 1.89 5.66 6.07
CA PHE A 55 0.68 5.40 6.83
C PHE A 55 -0.51 5.94 6.03
N ILE A 56 -1.44 5.05 5.69
CA ILE A 56 -2.64 5.42 4.92
C ILE A 56 -3.89 4.93 5.66
N ARG A 57 -5.02 5.61 5.43
CA ARG A 57 -6.34 5.09 5.80
C ARG A 57 -6.92 4.32 4.62
N GLY A 58 -6.48 3.09 4.40
CA GLY A 58 -6.83 2.27 3.22
C GLY A 58 -8.34 2.07 3.04
N GLY A 59 -9.08 1.94 4.16
CA GLY A 59 -10.54 1.85 4.16
C GLY A 59 -11.28 3.14 3.79
N THR A 60 -10.62 4.31 3.82
CA THR A 60 -11.23 5.60 3.44
C THR A 60 -10.70 6.13 2.11
N LEU A 61 -9.38 6.06 1.89
CA LEU A 61 -8.72 6.73 0.79
C LEU A 61 -8.50 5.77 -0.38
N LYS A 62 -9.04 6.12 -1.56
CA LYS A 62 -8.72 5.41 -2.79
C LYS A 62 -7.23 5.58 -3.11
N HIS A 63 -6.57 4.47 -3.40
CA HIS A 63 -5.14 4.46 -3.67
C HIS A 63 -4.75 3.38 -4.69
N SER A 64 -3.59 3.59 -5.33
CA SER A 64 -2.97 2.66 -6.26
C SER A 64 -1.45 2.70 -6.11
N VAL A 65 -0.77 1.65 -6.56
CA VAL A 65 0.69 1.59 -6.58
C VAL A 65 1.18 1.04 -7.91
N THR A 66 2.14 1.74 -8.52
CA THR A 66 2.89 1.30 -9.70
C THR A 66 4.37 1.19 -9.37
N PHE A 67 5.11 0.33 -10.08
CA PHE A 67 6.57 0.20 -9.91
C PHE A 67 7.25 -0.33 -11.17
N GLU A 68 8.53 -0.03 -11.33
CA GLU A 68 9.33 -0.53 -12.46
C GLU A 68 10.79 -0.79 -12.07
N GLY A 69 11.52 -1.45 -12.98
CA GLY A 69 12.97 -1.61 -12.90
C GLY A 69 13.47 -2.64 -11.89
N GLY A 70 12.65 -3.64 -11.52
CA GLY A 70 13.12 -4.81 -10.81
C GLY A 70 12.11 -5.42 -9.84
N GLN A 71 12.63 -6.05 -8.78
CA GLN A 71 11.82 -6.79 -7.81
C GLN A 71 11.30 -5.86 -6.72
N ARG A 72 9.99 -5.89 -6.48
CA ARG A 72 9.31 -5.18 -5.40
C ARG A 72 8.64 -6.16 -4.45
N VAL A 73 8.83 -5.92 -3.15
CA VAL A 73 8.03 -6.52 -2.08
C VAL A 73 7.36 -5.37 -1.33
N ALA A 74 6.07 -5.51 -1.04
CA ALA A 74 5.39 -4.60 -0.12
C ALA A 74 4.67 -5.38 0.97
N ILE A 75 4.62 -4.78 2.15
CA ILE A 75 3.98 -5.36 3.33
C ILE A 75 2.98 -4.34 3.85
N ALA A 76 1.71 -4.72 3.88
CA ALA A 76 0.63 -3.94 4.48
C ALA A 76 0.23 -4.58 5.81
N HIS A 77 0.19 -3.78 6.88
CA HIS A 77 -0.35 -4.16 8.18
C HIS A 77 -1.71 -3.50 8.37
N PHE A 78 -2.78 -4.27 8.37
CA PHE A 78 -4.15 -3.72 8.32
C PHE A 78 -5.02 -4.23 9.46
N MET A 79 -6.14 -3.55 9.67
CA MET A 79 -7.15 -3.91 10.65
C MET A 79 -8.51 -4.04 9.96
N HIS A 80 -9.00 -5.26 9.81
CA HIS A 80 -10.36 -5.48 9.31
C HIS A 80 -11.41 -5.25 10.40
N HIS A 81 -12.59 -4.76 10.02
CA HIS A 81 -13.77 -4.88 10.85
C HIS A 81 -14.04 -6.37 11.17
N ASN A 82 -14.75 -6.65 12.26
CA ASN A 82 -15.08 -8.03 12.60
C ASN A 82 -15.78 -8.70 11.41
N VAL A 83 -15.36 -9.94 11.12
CA VAL A 83 -16.04 -10.86 10.21
C VAL A 83 -17.29 -11.37 10.91
#